data_AF-A0A0L0VLQ9-F1
#
_entry.id   AF-A0A0L0VLQ9-F1
#
_cell.length_a   1.000
_cell.length_b   1.000
_cell.length_c   1.000
_cell.angle_alpha   90.00
_cell.angle_beta   90.00
_cell.angle_gamma   90.00
#
_symmetry.space_group_name_H-M   'P 1'
#
loop_
_entity.id
_entity.type
_entity.pdbx_description
1 polymer ?
#
loop_
_entity_poly.entity_id
_entity_poly.type
_entity_poly.pdbx_seq_one_letter_code
_entity_poly.pdbx_strand_id
1 'polypeptide(L)'
;MTVRTAIVLLLSLSTLTTLINAQSQPLPCQRWAHQTTISDSNHPVLWIQGGELKTSPDQTNNTWTNALLSLDLSTSWNAGSPALSLVEKDNGNPYSPPAVSLGALWSSADGQQLYLWGGQFADNPAVNPGPMNTFAYNIATRSWKSINTTGDTVLRPSEGASALVPAIGSNGAPMAYYFGGHLDWASVAGWSTSTPRVFLDSMVQLDLGSLSWTNYSSFTAASNTNFVNATVEGTPTIRADGTLTYVPSVGPSGKGVLVAIGGGQNFQSLAQNSNRSIDNSALDVFDLSTKTWVKQATQGNIPSPRINHCTVRGTAKVNGNPIHQIFVYGGQIVNGSSQSTEMYVLTIPGFTWTFIGDKLSSQPSARAGHSCDLIGSQMIVIGGYVASDLLCDSQSVYIFDTTSFTWKNTYTHGLPYKTPDSLAQMIGGAGVGHSTSGSGSALGGDGSRDPDVSTRYAEQTHSSSVGAIVGGLLSALVVILLIIFIWMMMKRKKQRRIEAERAAAAAASLQAAQAREKSMISNPPRASGMYLDSEGVARTSLGSEEITGHSLSMALEKHFQLFPAASDDPEHDTEGFEPQFSTRLVPRQHLRVMNPESDGPSGSPSC
;
A
#
# COMPACT_ATOMS: atom_id res chain seq x y z
N MET A 1 -7.79 -65.72 44.90
CA MET A 1 -6.96 -65.57 43.67
C MET A 1 -7.73 -66.23 42.55
N THR A 2 -7.91 -65.68 41.36
CA THR A 2 -7.36 -64.46 40.72
C THR A 2 -8.47 -63.68 40.01
N VAL A 3 -8.33 -62.36 39.85
CA VAL A 3 -9.34 -61.52 39.16
C VAL A 3 -8.71 -60.81 37.95
N ARG A 4 -9.42 -60.96 36.82
CA ARG A 4 -9.37 -60.22 35.54
C ARG A 4 -8.43 -59.00 35.46
N THR A 5 -7.63 -58.98 34.39
CA THR A 5 -7.05 -57.75 33.83
C THR A 5 -7.59 -57.58 32.40
N ALA A 6 -8.23 -56.46 32.11
CA ALA A 6 -8.65 -56.09 30.76
C ALA A 6 -7.69 -55.02 30.20
N ILE A 7 -7.30 -55.14 28.94
CA ILE A 7 -6.43 -54.16 28.29
C ILE A 7 -7.28 -53.00 27.78
N VAL A 8 -7.03 -51.80 28.29
CA VAL A 8 -7.59 -50.55 27.78
C VAL A 8 -6.49 -49.81 27.03
N LEU A 9 -6.64 -49.65 25.71
CA LEU A 9 -5.74 -48.82 24.92
C LEU A 9 -6.11 -47.34 25.12
N LEU A 10 -5.27 -46.59 25.83
CA LEU A 10 -5.36 -45.14 25.88
C LEU A 10 -4.66 -44.55 24.65
N LEU A 11 -5.44 -44.24 23.61
CA LEU A 11 -4.99 -43.42 22.48
C LEU A 11 -4.83 -41.97 22.96
N SER A 12 -3.61 -41.61 23.37
CA SER A 12 -3.25 -40.22 23.64
C SER A 12 -3.22 -39.42 22.33
N LEU A 13 -4.28 -38.68 22.06
CA LEU A 13 -4.37 -37.75 20.94
C LEU A 13 -3.45 -36.55 21.21
N SER A 14 -2.16 -36.69 20.90
CA SER A 14 -1.20 -35.60 20.94
C SER A 14 -1.49 -34.64 19.78
N THR A 15 -2.35 -33.65 20.03
CA THR A 15 -2.52 -32.51 19.15
C THR A 15 -1.19 -31.77 19.04
N LEU A 16 -0.46 -32.04 17.96
CA LEU A 16 0.82 -31.40 17.70
C LEU A 16 0.58 -29.96 17.24
N THR A 17 0.20 -29.09 18.18
CA THR A 17 0.20 -27.64 18.00
C THR A 17 1.64 -27.20 17.81
N THR A 18 2.10 -27.23 16.57
CA THR A 18 3.34 -26.60 16.14
C THR A 18 3.19 -25.11 16.41
N LEU A 19 3.69 -24.67 17.57
CA LEU A 19 3.92 -23.28 17.87
C LEU A 19 4.82 -22.74 16.76
N ILE A 20 4.22 -22.04 15.80
CA ILE A 20 4.95 -21.29 14.80
C ILE A 20 5.69 -20.22 15.58
N ASN A 21 6.96 -20.49 15.87
CA ASN A 21 7.86 -19.49 16.41
C ASN A 21 8.12 -18.50 15.28
N ALA A 22 7.18 -17.56 15.12
CA ALA A 22 7.12 -16.58 14.05
C ALA A 22 8.28 -15.61 14.23
N GLN A 23 9.46 -16.05 13.80
CA GLN A 23 10.68 -15.26 13.81
C GLN A 23 10.52 -14.18 12.75
N SER A 24 9.91 -13.07 13.16
CA SER A 24 9.82 -11.86 12.36
C SER A 24 11.23 -11.44 11.97
N GLN A 25 11.55 -11.61 10.69
CA GLN A 25 12.43 -10.63 10.07
C GLN A 25 11.70 -9.29 10.25
N PRO A 26 12.35 -8.25 10.80
CA PRO A 26 11.79 -6.91 10.70
C PRO A 26 11.55 -6.62 9.22
N LEU A 27 10.40 -6.01 8.91
CA LEU A 27 10.13 -5.57 7.54
C LEU A 27 11.32 -4.71 7.07
N PRO A 28 11.88 -4.97 5.87
CA PRO A 28 13.03 -4.23 5.37
C PRO A 28 12.63 -2.75 5.21
N CYS A 29 13.58 -1.86 5.47
CA CYS A 29 13.44 -0.41 5.36
C CYS A 29 12.69 0.03 4.09
N GLN A 30 12.91 -0.60 2.93
CA GLN A 30 11.93 -0.64 1.82
C GLN A 30 12.00 -2.02 1.12
N ARG A 31 10.91 -2.46 0.48
CA ARG A 31 10.86 -3.60 -0.46
C ARG A 31 10.05 -3.23 -1.69
N TRP A 32 10.56 -3.48 -2.89
CA TRP A 32 9.85 -3.21 -4.14
C TRP A 32 10.15 -4.23 -5.23
N ALA A 33 9.35 -4.20 -6.28
CA ALA A 33 9.42 -5.08 -7.45
C ALA A 33 9.40 -6.58 -7.09
N HIS A 34 8.82 -6.92 -5.94
CA HIS A 34 8.54 -8.27 -5.48
C HIS A 34 7.33 -8.86 -6.21
N GLN A 35 7.26 -10.19 -6.27
CA GLN A 35 6.16 -10.91 -6.94
C GLN A 35 5.12 -11.36 -5.90
N THR A 36 3.81 -11.22 -6.20
CA THR A 36 2.72 -11.68 -5.32
C THR A 36 1.73 -12.62 -5.99
N THR A 37 1.11 -13.46 -5.16
CA THR A 37 -0.11 -14.19 -5.49
C THR A 37 -0.92 -14.49 -4.22
N ILE A 38 -2.24 -14.54 -4.32
CA ILE A 38 -3.08 -15.18 -3.31
C ILE A 38 -3.32 -16.64 -3.74
N SER A 39 -3.02 -17.58 -2.83
CA SER A 39 -3.51 -18.95 -2.89
C SER A 39 -4.73 -19.07 -1.98
N ASP A 40 -5.76 -19.82 -2.40
CA ASP A 40 -6.89 -20.17 -1.53
C ASP A 40 -7.18 -21.67 -1.60
N SER A 41 -7.11 -22.31 -0.45
CA SER A 41 -7.56 -23.69 -0.23
C SER A 41 -8.49 -23.76 0.99
N ASN A 42 -9.49 -22.88 1.04
CA ASN A 42 -10.35 -22.51 2.19
C ASN A 42 -9.65 -21.65 3.27
N HIS A 43 -8.36 -21.36 3.08
CA HIS A 43 -7.58 -20.43 3.89
C HIS A 43 -6.80 -19.52 2.92
N PRO A 44 -7.29 -18.30 2.66
CA PRO A 44 -6.61 -17.39 1.74
C PRO A 44 -5.31 -16.87 2.36
N VAL A 45 -4.21 -16.98 1.59
CA VAL A 45 -2.87 -16.53 1.99
C VAL A 45 -2.25 -15.76 0.84
N LEU A 46 -1.78 -14.54 1.13
CA LEU A 46 -1.02 -13.71 0.19
C LEU A 46 0.47 -14.00 0.33
N TRP A 47 1.08 -14.51 -0.73
CA TRP A 47 2.49 -14.85 -0.82
C TRP A 47 3.28 -13.72 -1.47
N ILE A 48 4.49 -13.47 -0.96
CA ILE A 48 5.32 -12.33 -1.35
C ILE A 48 6.77 -12.78 -1.53
N GLN A 49 7.14 -13.09 -2.78
CA GLN A 49 8.45 -13.60 -3.18
C GLN A 49 9.35 -12.48 -3.70
N GLY A 50 10.67 -12.65 -3.57
CA GLY A 50 11.67 -11.88 -4.33
C GLY A 50 11.65 -10.36 -4.13
N GLY A 51 12.05 -9.63 -5.18
CA GLY A 51 12.14 -8.17 -5.17
C GLY A 51 13.46 -7.63 -4.63
N GLU A 52 13.59 -6.31 -4.73
CA GLU A 52 14.70 -5.51 -4.22
C GLU A 52 14.39 -5.02 -2.80
N LEU A 53 15.40 -5.08 -1.93
CA LEU A 53 15.33 -4.61 -0.56
C LEU A 53 16.31 -3.47 -0.31
N LYS A 54 15.88 -2.52 0.53
CA LYS A 54 16.72 -1.65 1.33
C LYS A 54 16.53 -2.07 2.79
N THR A 55 17.59 -2.35 3.55
CA THR A 55 17.51 -2.86 4.93
C THR A 55 17.68 -1.77 5.99
N SER A 56 18.41 -0.69 5.70
CA SER A 56 18.64 0.46 6.59
C SER A 56 18.52 1.80 5.86
N PRO A 57 18.26 2.92 6.56
CA PRO A 57 18.18 4.26 5.96
C PRO A 57 19.35 4.64 5.05
N ASP A 58 20.57 4.24 5.44
CA ASP A 58 21.84 4.69 4.84
C ASP A 58 22.39 3.71 3.80
N GLN A 59 21.68 2.61 3.51
CA GLN A 59 22.08 1.64 2.50
C GLN A 59 22.05 2.25 1.08
N THR A 60 23.20 2.22 0.40
CA THR A 60 23.45 2.85 -0.91
C THR A 60 23.35 1.89 -2.11
N ASN A 61 23.47 0.58 -1.87
CA ASN A 61 23.34 -0.48 -2.87
C ASN A 61 22.12 -1.34 -2.53
N ASN A 62 21.29 -1.69 -3.51
CA ASN A 62 20.10 -2.51 -3.28
C ASN A 62 20.50 -3.97 -3.05
N THR A 63 19.67 -4.72 -2.31
CA THR A 63 19.87 -6.16 -2.09
C THR A 63 18.66 -6.92 -2.59
N TRP A 64 18.83 -7.70 -3.66
CA TRP A 64 17.83 -8.66 -4.12
C TRP A 64 17.72 -9.80 -3.12
N THR A 65 16.51 -10.29 -2.90
CA THR A 65 16.25 -11.43 -2.00
C THR A 65 15.60 -12.60 -2.73
N ASN A 66 15.74 -13.81 -2.17
CA ASN A 66 14.91 -14.95 -2.52
C ASN A 66 13.99 -15.44 -1.38
N ALA A 67 13.85 -14.65 -0.31
CA ALA A 67 12.96 -14.94 0.81
C ALA A 67 11.47 -14.96 0.39
N LEU A 68 10.72 -15.91 0.97
CA LEU A 68 9.28 -16.07 0.80
C LEU A 68 8.57 -15.63 2.08
N LEU A 69 7.72 -14.62 1.98
CA LEU A 69 6.80 -14.23 3.05
C LEU A 69 5.37 -14.67 2.74
N SER A 70 4.57 -14.85 3.79
CA SER A 70 3.12 -15.06 3.72
C SER A 70 2.38 -14.11 4.64
N LEU A 71 1.30 -13.52 4.17
CA LEU A 71 0.34 -12.74 4.95
C LEU A 71 -0.96 -13.54 5.05
N ASP A 72 -1.37 -13.92 6.26
CA ASP A 72 -2.66 -14.59 6.50
C ASP A 72 -3.81 -13.63 6.20
N LEU A 73 -4.79 -14.09 5.42
CA LEU A 73 -6.00 -13.34 5.09
C LEU A 73 -7.28 -13.99 5.64
N SER A 74 -7.16 -15.14 6.31
CA SER A 74 -8.27 -15.85 6.96
C SER A 74 -8.64 -15.25 8.34
N THR A 75 -7.83 -14.32 8.86
CA THR A 75 -8.09 -13.58 10.10
C THR A 75 -7.94 -12.07 9.91
N SER A 76 -8.61 -11.29 10.77
CA SER A 76 -8.55 -9.81 10.75
C SER A 76 -7.34 -9.28 11.53
N TRP A 77 -6.61 -8.31 10.97
CA TRP A 77 -5.37 -7.75 11.56
C TRP A 77 -5.22 -6.24 11.29
N ASN A 78 -4.34 -5.56 12.04
CA ASN A 78 -4.11 -4.13 11.87
C ASN A 78 -2.96 -3.84 10.90
N ALA A 79 -3.07 -2.80 10.08
CA ALA A 79 -2.09 -2.46 9.05
C ALA A 79 -0.70 -2.09 9.61
N GLY A 80 -0.63 -1.57 10.83
CA GLY A 80 0.63 -1.34 11.56
C GLY A 80 1.18 -2.58 12.30
N SER A 81 0.50 -3.72 12.22
CA SER A 81 0.93 -5.01 12.77
C SER A 81 0.31 -6.16 11.95
N PRO A 82 0.64 -6.27 10.65
CA PRO A 82 0.01 -7.24 9.75
C PRO A 82 0.35 -8.69 10.15
N ALA A 83 -0.49 -9.65 9.78
CA ALA A 83 -0.29 -11.09 10.04
C ALA A 83 0.80 -11.72 9.13
N LEU A 84 1.92 -11.03 8.98
CA LEU A 84 3.02 -11.35 8.09
C LEU A 84 4.00 -12.33 8.75
N SER A 85 4.32 -13.41 8.07
CA SER A 85 5.26 -14.44 8.51
C SER A 85 6.39 -14.63 7.50
N LEU A 86 7.61 -14.82 8.00
CA LEU A 86 8.70 -15.42 7.23
C LEU A 86 8.38 -16.90 7.04
N VAL A 87 8.35 -17.38 5.79
CA VAL A 87 8.14 -18.80 5.49
C VAL A 87 9.45 -19.44 5.08
N GLU A 88 10.11 -18.88 4.06
CA GLU A 88 11.50 -19.20 3.73
C GLU A 88 12.36 -17.96 3.96
N LYS A 89 13.44 -18.12 4.71
CA LYS A 89 14.48 -17.09 4.82
C LYS A 89 15.26 -16.98 3.52
N ASP A 90 15.90 -15.83 3.31
CA ASP A 90 16.94 -15.75 2.29
C ASP A 90 18.03 -16.78 2.56
N ASN A 91 18.44 -17.51 1.51
CA ASN A 91 19.40 -18.61 1.63
C ASN A 91 20.81 -18.25 1.11
N GLY A 92 21.03 -17.02 0.62
CA GLY A 92 22.31 -16.56 0.09
C GLY A 92 22.72 -17.17 -1.25
N ASN A 93 21.89 -18.03 -1.85
CA ASN A 93 22.10 -18.60 -3.18
C ASN A 93 21.15 -17.90 -4.18
N PRO A 94 21.63 -16.97 -5.03
CA PRO A 94 20.78 -16.17 -5.90
C PRO A 94 20.13 -16.97 -7.05
N TYR A 95 20.35 -18.30 -7.14
CA TYR A 95 19.89 -19.13 -8.25
C TYR A 95 18.80 -20.16 -7.87
N SER A 96 18.53 -20.43 -6.58
CA SER A 96 17.61 -21.52 -6.18
C SER A 96 16.92 -21.30 -4.81
N PRO A 97 15.67 -20.81 -4.77
CA PRO A 97 14.99 -20.12 -5.88
C PRO A 97 15.75 -18.83 -6.27
N PRO A 98 15.54 -18.30 -7.48
CA PRO A 98 16.28 -17.14 -7.95
C PRO A 98 15.97 -15.88 -7.12
N ALA A 99 17.01 -15.10 -6.81
CA ALA A 99 16.88 -13.82 -6.13
C ALA A 99 16.63 -12.71 -7.16
N VAL A 100 15.37 -12.55 -7.56
CA VAL A 100 14.96 -11.70 -8.70
C VAL A 100 13.84 -10.73 -8.35
N SER A 101 13.88 -9.53 -8.96
CA SER A 101 12.78 -8.56 -8.99
C SER A 101 12.08 -8.57 -10.36
N LEU A 102 10.92 -7.92 -10.48
CA LEU A 102 10.21 -7.70 -11.77
C LEU A 102 9.84 -8.99 -12.53
N GLY A 103 9.55 -10.06 -11.78
CA GLY A 103 9.13 -11.38 -12.29
C GLY A 103 7.64 -11.65 -12.05
N ALA A 104 7.23 -12.92 -12.09
CA ALA A 104 5.87 -13.35 -11.77
C ALA A 104 5.82 -14.49 -10.73
N LEU A 105 4.75 -14.52 -9.95
CA LEU A 105 4.41 -15.57 -8.99
C LEU A 105 2.95 -15.97 -9.21
N TRP A 106 2.69 -17.27 -9.37
CA TRP A 106 1.36 -17.82 -9.69
C TRP A 106 0.95 -18.91 -8.70
N SER A 107 -0.33 -18.99 -8.34
CA SER A 107 -0.86 -20.06 -7.46
C SER A 107 -1.49 -21.21 -8.25
N SER A 108 -1.37 -22.44 -7.75
CA SER A 108 -2.14 -23.59 -8.26
C SER A 108 -3.62 -23.52 -7.83
N ALA A 109 -4.51 -24.15 -8.62
CA ALA A 109 -5.95 -24.14 -8.34
C ALA A 109 -6.38 -24.87 -7.04
N ASP A 110 -5.51 -25.72 -6.49
CA ASP A 110 -5.69 -26.38 -5.18
C ASP A 110 -5.07 -25.60 -4.01
N GLY A 111 -4.43 -24.44 -4.29
CA GLY A 111 -3.72 -23.62 -3.32
C GLY A 111 -2.49 -24.27 -2.68
N GLN A 112 -2.00 -25.42 -3.19
CA GLN A 112 -0.89 -26.17 -2.58
C GLN A 112 0.50 -25.84 -3.14
N GLN A 113 0.57 -25.13 -4.27
CA GLN A 113 1.83 -24.79 -4.94
C GLN A 113 1.85 -23.33 -5.43
N LEU A 114 3.07 -22.77 -5.44
CA LEU A 114 3.38 -21.48 -6.06
C LEU A 114 4.38 -21.71 -7.20
N TYR A 115 4.27 -20.97 -8.30
CA TYR A 115 5.19 -21.02 -9.43
C TYR A 115 5.87 -19.67 -9.62
N LEU A 116 7.20 -19.65 -9.66
CA LEU A 116 8.05 -18.46 -9.82
C LEU A 116 8.75 -18.49 -11.19
N TRP A 117 8.69 -17.37 -11.92
CA TRP A 117 9.22 -17.24 -13.27
C TRP A 117 9.60 -15.78 -13.60
N GLY A 118 10.41 -15.58 -14.65
CA GLY A 118 10.84 -14.26 -15.13
C GLY A 118 11.80 -13.53 -14.19
N GLY A 119 11.92 -12.22 -14.38
CA GLY A 119 12.59 -11.28 -13.48
C GLY A 119 14.06 -10.97 -13.78
N GLN A 120 14.58 -9.91 -13.16
CA GLN A 120 15.98 -9.49 -13.24
C GLN A 120 16.74 -9.86 -11.98
N PHE A 121 18.01 -10.24 -12.16
CA PHE A 121 19.00 -10.39 -11.09
C PHE A 121 19.53 -9.03 -10.65
N ALA A 122 20.31 -9.01 -9.56
CA ALA A 122 20.89 -7.79 -9.03
C ALA A 122 21.80 -7.07 -10.03
N ASP A 123 21.65 -5.75 -10.14
CA ASP A 123 22.51 -4.89 -10.98
C ASP A 123 23.69 -4.28 -10.19
N ASN A 124 23.52 -4.07 -8.88
CA ASN A 124 24.50 -3.45 -8.00
C ASN A 124 24.37 -3.97 -6.55
N PRO A 125 25.23 -4.92 -6.11
CA PRO A 125 26.30 -5.57 -6.88
C PRO A 125 25.75 -6.50 -7.95
N ALA A 126 26.36 -6.48 -9.15
CA ALA A 126 25.91 -7.26 -10.30
C ALA A 126 26.00 -8.78 -10.05
N VAL A 127 24.91 -9.49 -10.33
CA VAL A 127 24.85 -10.97 -10.33
C VAL A 127 24.48 -11.46 -11.72
N ASN A 128 25.38 -12.22 -12.35
CA ASN A 128 25.17 -12.78 -13.68
C ASN A 128 23.93 -13.72 -13.69
N PRO A 129 23.01 -13.63 -14.65
CA PRO A 129 21.80 -14.45 -14.64
C PRO A 129 22.10 -15.94 -14.79
N GLY A 130 21.51 -16.76 -13.91
CA GLY A 130 21.58 -18.22 -14.00
C GLY A 130 20.73 -18.79 -15.15
N PRO A 131 20.87 -20.09 -15.46
CA PRO A 131 20.05 -20.79 -16.46
C PRO A 131 18.55 -20.55 -16.28
N MET A 132 17.79 -20.50 -17.36
CA MET A 132 16.36 -20.24 -17.26
C MET A 132 15.60 -21.50 -16.83
N ASN A 133 14.96 -21.40 -15.66
CA ASN A 133 14.25 -22.46 -14.97
C ASN A 133 12.92 -21.91 -14.46
N THR A 134 11.85 -22.70 -14.54
CA THR A 134 10.62 -22.45 -13.78
C THR A 134 10.79 -23.09 -12.41
N PHE A 135 10.44 -22.39 -11.33
CA PHE A 135 10.51 -22.91 -9.98
C PHE A 135 9.12 -23.13 -9.41
N ALA A 136 8.90 -24.24 -8.71
CA ALA A 136 7.71 -24.49 -7.91
C ALA A 136 8.06 -24.55 -6.41
N TYR A 137 7.25 -23.88 -5.58
CA TYR A 137 7.24 -24.06 -4.13
C TYR A 137 6.07 -24.95 -3.75
N ASN A 138 6.33 -26.03 -3.02
CA ASN A 138 5.27 -26.86 -2.45
C ASN A 138 5.02 -26.44 -0.99
N ILE A 139 3.81 -25.92 -0.72
CA ILE A 139 3.46 -25.28 0.55
C ILE A 139 3.44 -26.28 1.71
N ALA A 140 2.90 -27.48 1.47
CA ALA A 140 2.78 -28.52 2.49
C ALA A 140 4.14 -29.09 2.95
N THR A 141 5.10 -29.24 2.03
CA THR A 141 6.45 -29.75 2.36
C THR A 141 7.47 -28.65 2.65
N ARG A 142 7.11 -27.37 2.43
CA ARG A 142 8.01 -26.20 2.52
C ARG A 142 9.31 -26.43 1.75
N SER A 143 9.19 -26.60 0.43
CA SER A 143 10.35 -26.80 -0.43
C SER A 143 10.20 -26.18 -1.81
N TRP A 144 11.23 -25.45 -2.24
CA TRP A 144 11.41 -24.99 -3.61
C TRP A 144 12.10 -26.06 -4.46
N LYS A 145 11.66 -26.23 -5.71
CA LYS A 145 12.29 -27.10 -6.71
C LYS A 145 12.24 -26.43 -8.08
N SER A 146 13.30 -26.56 -8.87
CA SER A 146 13.20 -26.34 -10.31
C SER A 146 12.33 -27.45 -10.90
N ILE A 147 11.38 -27.09 -11.77
CA ILE A 147 10.49 -28.05 -12.43
C ILE A 147 10.84 -28.18 -13.92
N ASN A 148 10.70 -29.39 -14.44
CA ASN A 148 10.81 -29.63 -15.88
C ASN A 148 9.54 -29.11 -16.56
N THR A 149 9.70 -28.18 -17.49
CA THR A 149 8.62 -27.72 -18.37
C THR A 149 8.83 -28.23 -19.80
N THR A 150 7.74 -28.31 -20.56
CA THR A 150 7.71 -28.73 -21.97
C THR A 150 7.19 -27.60 -22.86
N GLY A 151 6.97 -27.87 -24.16
CA GLY A 151 6.49 -26.87 -25.11
C GLY A 151 7.60 -25.96 -25.64
N ASP A 152 7.26 -24.70 -25.90
CA ASP A 152 8.17 -23.75 -26.54
C ASP A 152 9.34 -23.32 -25.64
N THR A 153 10.48 -22.99 -26.26
CA THR A 153 11.59 -22.34 -25.55
C THR A 153 11.22 -20.90 -25.21
N VAL A 154 11.32 -20.55 -23.93
CA VAL A 154 11.10 -19.20 -23.41
C VAL A 154 12.36 -18.67 -22.73
N LEU A 155 12.63 -17.37 -22.89
CA LEU A 155 13.71 -16.67 -22.19
C LEU A 155 13.21 -16.14 -20.84
N ARG A 156 14.08 -15.44 -20.10
CA ARG A 156 13.72 -14.73 -18.88
C ARG A 156 13.56 -13.23 -19.20
N PRO A 157 12.35 -12.72 -19.46
CA PRO A 157 12.09 -11.30 -19.45
C PRO A 157 11.95 -10.77 -18.02
N SER A 158 12.23 -9.48 -17.85
CA SER A 158 11.87 -8.67 -16.68
C SER A 158 10.99 -7.49 -17.11
N GLU A 159 10.37 -6.79 -16.15
CA GLU A 159 9.45 -5.66 -16.37
C GLU A 159 8.19 -6.00 -17.20
N GLY A 160 7.90 -7.28 -17.45
CA GLY A 160 6.72 -7.70 -18.20
C GLY A 160 5.49 -7.92 -17.31
N ALA A 161 4.33 -7.81 -17.94
CA ALA A 161 3.04 -7.78 -17.27
C ALA A 161 2.45 -9.19 -17.13
N SER A 162 2.24 -9.63 -15.89
CA SER A 162 1.74 -10.98 -15.56
C SER A 162 0.23 -11.00 -15.33
N ALA A 163 -0.44 -12.10 -15.70
CA ALA A 163 -1.80 -12.44 -15.30
C ALA A 163 -1.97 -13.94 -15.08
N LEU A 164 -2.98 -14.34 -14.31
CA LEU A 164 -3.37 -15.75 -14.13
C LEU A 164 -4.86 -15.92 -14.46
N VAL A 165 -5.17 -16.89 -15.33
CA VAL A 165 -6.55 -17.17 -15.75
C VAL A 165 -7.00 -18.53 -15.19
N PRO A 166 -8.00 -18.58 -14.30
CA PRO A 166 -8.46 -19.84 -13.71
C PRO A 166 -9.16 -20.74 -14.73
N ALA A 167 -9.01 -22.07 -14.54
CA ALA A 167 -9.80 -23.12 -15.18
C ALA A 167 -9.82 -23.19 -16.73
N ILE A 168 -8.83 -22.63 -17.42
CA ILE A 168 -8.65 -22.78 -18.89
C ILE A 168 -7.43 -23.61 -19.31
N GLY A 169 -6.64 -24.10 -18.36
CA GLY A 169 -5.52 -25.02 -18.60
C GLY A 169 -5.94 -26.50 -18.59
N SER A 170 -4.97 -27.39 -18.80
CA SER A 170 -5.18 -28.84 -18.77
C SER A 170 -5.75 -29.28 -17.42
N ASN A 171 -6.68 -30.25 -17.43
CA ASN A 171 -7.35 -30.76 -16.25
C ASN A 171 -8.10 -29.70 -15.41
N GLY A 172 -8.39 -28.52 -15.97
CA GLY A 172 -9.02 -27.41 -15.24
C GLY A 172 -8.03 -26.59 -14.39
N ALA A 173 -6.73 -26.73 -14.61
CA ALA A 173 -5.72 -25.88 -13.98
C ALA A 173 -5.79 -24.41 -14.46
N PRO A 174 -5.14 -23.47 -13.77
CA PRO A 174 -4.99 -22.11 -14.27
C PRO A 174 -3.97 -22.04 -15.42
N MET A 175 -4.16 -21.07 -16.31
CA MET A 175 -3.19 -20.71 -17.36
C MET A 175 -2.52 -19.40 -16.96
N ALA A 176 -1.21 -19.45 -16.73
CA ALA A 176 -0.39 -18.27 -16.47
C ALA A 176 -0.06 -17.56 -17.79
N TYR A 177 -0.02 -16.23 -17.78
CA TYR A 177 0.38 -15.39 -18.91
C TYR A 177 1.41 -14.36 -18.47
N TYR A 178 2.38 -14.06 -19.33
CA TYR A 178 3.36 -12.98 -19.13
C TYR A 178 3.59 -12.28 -20.47
N PHE A 179 3.32 -10.97 -20.53
CA PHE A 179 3.28 -10.16 -21.74
C PHE A 179 4.29 -9.01 -21.69
N GLY A 180 5.05 -8.83 -22.77
CA GLY A 180 6.02 -7.75 -22.89
C GLY A 180 7.17 -7.88 -21.90
N GLY A 181 7.64 -6.73 -21.40
CA GLY A 181 8.88 -6.61 -20.64
C GLY A 181 10.07 -6.40 -21.57
N HIS A 182 11.26 -6.74 -21.10
CA HIS A 182 12.48 -6.70 -21.89
C HIS A 182 13.45 -7.84 -21.57
N LEU A 183 14.46 -7.99 -22.42
CA LEU A 183 15.60 -8.89 -22.28
C LEU A 183 16.89 -8.07 -22.30
N ASP A 184 17.79 -8.34 -21.36
CA ASP A 184 19.11 -7.69 -21.22
C ASP A 184 20.11 -8.56 -20.43
N TRP A 185 21.26 -7.98 -20.08
CA TRP A 185 22.34 -8.62 -19.33
C TRP A 185 21.98 -9.01 -17.88
N ALA A 186 20.97 -8.37 -17.28
CA ALA A 186 20.53 -8.65 -15.91
C ALA A 186 19.43 -9.73 -15.85
N SER A 187 18.95 -10.19 -17.01
CA SER A 187 17.84 -11.12 -17.14
C SER A 187 18.24 -12.39 -17.94
N VAL A 188 18.97 -12.24 -19.05
CA VAL A 188 19.40 -13.33 -19.93
C VAL A 188 20.83 -13.79 -19.63
N ALA A 189 21.01 -15.10 -19.44
CA ALA A 189 22.31 -15.69 -19.14
C ALA A 189 23.30 -15.52 -20.30
N GLY A 190 24.49 -14.99 -19.99
CA GLY A 190 25.59 -14.82 -20.94
C GLY A 190 25.50 -13.58 -21.84
N TRP A 191 24.49 -12.73 -21.70
CA TRP A 191 24.45 -11.43 -22.38
C TRP A 191 25.41 -10.43 -21.72
N SER A 192 26.07 -9.60 -22.52
CA SER A 192 26.98 -8.56 -22.02
C SER A 192 26.24 -7.28 -21.69
N THR A 193 26.81 -6.45 -20.80
CA THR A 193 26.32 -5.07 -20.54
C THR A 193 26.34 -4.16 -21.77
N SER A 194 27.07 -4.54 -22.83
CA SER A 194 27.06 -3.88 -24.14
C SER A 194 26.02 -4.43 -25.12
N THR A 195 25.28 -5.49 -24.75
CA THR A 195 24.17 -6.01 -25.56
C THR A 195 22.95 -5.11 -25.37
N PRO A 196 22.36 -4.53 -26.45
CA PRO A 196 21.19 -3.65 -26.33
C PRO A 196 20.00 -4.36 -25.69
N ARG A 197 19.33 -3.69 -24.74
CA ARG A 197 18.06 -4.14 -24.14
C ARG A 197 16.98 -4.30 -25.22
N VAL A 198 16.39 -5.48 -25.33
CA VAL A 198 15.33 -5.80 -26.30
C VAL A 198 13.98 -5.76 -25.59
N PHE A 199 13.19 -4.72 -25.85
CA PHE A 199 11.80 -4.61 -25.37
C PHE A 199 10.87 -5.50 -26.21
N LEU A 200 9.81 -6.03 -25.58
CA LEU A 200 8.96 -7.08 -26.15
C LEU A 200 7.51 -6.62 -26.39
N ASP A 201 6.93 -7.11 -27.48
CA ASP A 201 5.49 -7.25 -27.78
C ASP A 201 5.02 -8.72 -27.72
N SER A 202 5.94 -9.67 -27.56
CA SER A 202 5.63 -11.08 -27.39
C SER A 202 4.91 -11.38 -26.07
N MET A 203 4.12 -12.45 -26.05
CA MET A 203 3.51 -13.00 -24.84
C MET A 203 3.80 -14.49 -24.70
N VAL A 204 4.13 -14.96 -23.50
CA VAL A 204 4.20 -16.38 -23.19
C VAL A 204 3.01 -16.79 -22.33
N GLN A 205 2.58 -18.05 -22.46
CA GLN A 205 1.64 -18.70 -21.53
C GLN A 205 2.25 -20.01 -20.99
N LEU A 206 1.93 -20.34 -19.74
CA LEU A 206 2.24 -21.63 -19.12
C LEU A 206 0.94 -22.28 -18.62
N ASP A 207 0.65 -23.46 -19.13
CA ASP A 207 -0.42 -24.29 -18.61
C ASP A 207 0.04 -24.99 -17.33
N LEU A 208 -0.45 -24.54 -16.16
CA LEU A 208 -0.06 -25.12 -14.87
C LEU A 208 -0.56 -26.56 -14.65
N GLY A 209 -1.41 -27.08 -15.56
CA GLY A 209 -1.92 -28.45 -15.52
C GLY A 209 -1.10 -29.47 -16.33
N SER A 210 -0.33 -28.99 -17.32
CA SER A 210 0.57 -29.82 -18.16
C SER A 210 2.05 -29.44 -18.04
N LEU A 211 2.35 -28.29 -17.44
CA LEU A 211 3.67 -27.66 -17.38
C LEU A 211 4.27 -27.42 -18.78
N SER A 212 3.43 -27.10 -19.77
CA SER A 212 3.83 -26.75 -21.14
C SER A 212 3.76 -25.25 -21.38
N TRP A 213 4.82 -24.69 -21.95
CA TRP A 213 4.87 -23.33 -22.46
C TRP A 213 4.25 -23.23 -23.86
N THR A 214 3.72 -22.04 -24.18
CA THR A 214 3.51 -21.59 -25.56
C THR A 214 4.02 -20.16 -25.70
N ASN A 215 4.71 -19.86 -26.80
CA ASN A 215 5.35 -18.57 -27.05
C ASN A 215 4.69 -17.86 -28.25
N TYR A 216 3.98 -16.76 -27.99
CA TYR A 216 3.37 -15.92 -29.01
C TYR A 216 4.30 -14.74 -29.33
N SER A 217 5.22 -14.95 -30.27
CA SER A 217 6.11 -13.93 -30.84
C SER A 217 5.53 -13.20 -32.06
N SER A 218 4.34 -13.61 -32.51
CA SER A 218 3.55 -12.96 -33.55
C SER A 218 2.07 -13.31 -33.36
N PHE A 219 1.17 -12.45 -33.83
CA PHE A 219 -0.27 -12.62 -33.69
C PHE A 219 -0.95 -12.43 -35.05
N THR A 220 -2.09 -13.11 -35.24
CA THR A 220 -3.01 -12.78 -36.34
C THR A 220 -3.87 -11.59 -35.94
N ALA A 221 -4.16 -10.71 -36.88
CA ALA A 221 -5.22 -9.72 -36.71
C ALA A 221 -6.57 -10.42 -36.52
N ALA A 222 -7.41 -9.90 -35.62
CA ALA A 222 -8.79 -10.38 -35.46
C ALA A 222 -9.58 -10.18 -36.77
N SER A 223 -10.43 -11.13 -37.16
CA SER A 223 -11.26 -10.98 -38.36
C SER A 223 -12.42 -9.98 -38.15
N ASN A 224 -12.86 -9.83 -36.91
CA ASN A 224 -13.82 -8.84 -36.42
C ASN A 224 -13.65 -8.66 -34.91
N THR A 225 -14.45 -7.78 -34.30
CA THR A 225 -14.47 -7.59 -32.86
C THR A 225 -15.89 -7.24 -32.38
N ASN A 226 -16.29 -7.77 -31.22
CA ASN A 226 -17.55 -7.42 -30.56
C ASN A 226 -17.39 -6.21 -29.61
N PHE A 227 -16.18 -5.65 -29.50
CA PHE A 227 -15.88 -4.50 -28.68
C PHE A 227 -16.30 -3.19 -29.37
N VAL A 228 -17.01 -2.32 -28.63
CA VAL A 228 -17.43 -1.01 -29.12
C VAL A 228 -16.24 -0.06 -29.14
N ASN A 229 -16.05 0.68 -30.24
CA ASN A 229 -14.94 1.60 -30.45
C ASN A 229 -13.54 0.94 -30.31
N ALA A 230 -13.40 -0.31 -30.75
CA ALA A 230 -12.11 -0.98 -30.85
C ALA A 230 -11.60 -1.09 -32.30
N THR A 231 -10.32 -0.81 -32.52
CA THR A 231 -9.62 -1.12 -33.77
C THR A 231 -9.01 -2.52 -33.74
N VAL A 232 -9.04 -3.20 -34.88
CA VAL A 232 -8.34 -4.46 -35.10
C VAL A 232 -6.90 -4.14 -35.47
N GLU A 233 -5.95 -4.56 -34.65
CA GLU A 233 -4.53 -4.37 -34.87
C GLU A 233 -3.79 -5.70 -34.65
N GLY A 234 -2.96 -6.11 -35.62
CA GLY A 234 -2.32 -7.44 -35.64
C GLY A 234 -1.11 -7.59 -34.71
N THR A 235 -0.68 -6.52 -34.06
CA THR A 235 0.51 -6.47 -33.19
C THR A 235 0.18 -5.62 -31.96
N PRO A 236 0.34 -6.14 -30.73
CA PRO A 236 0.17 -5.32 -29.54
C PRO A 236 1.33 -4.34 -29.37
N THR A 237 1.10 -3.29 -28.58
CA THR A 237 2.11 -2.26 -28.35
C THR A 237 3.23 -2.78 -27.43
N ILE A 238 4.46 -2.86 -27.96
CA ILE A 238 5.72 -3.13 -27.24
C ILE A 238 5.75 -2.30 -25.95
N ARG A 239 5.96 -2.95 -24.79
CA ARG A 239 6.03 -2.28 -23.50
C ARG A 239 6.85 -3.01 -22.43
N ALA A 240 7.29 -2.26 -21.44
CA ALA A 240 7.71 -2.72 -20.12
C ALA A 240 6.94 -1.95 -19.02
N ASP A 241 6.99 -2.41 -17.77
CA ASP A 241 6.41 -1.78 -16.56
C ASP A 241 4.90 -1.48 -16.59
N GLY A 242 4.15 -2.16 -17.45
CA GLY A 242 2.68 -2.15 -17.44
C GLY A 242 2.09 -3.27 -16.57
N THR A 243 0.77 -3.31 -16.45
CA THR A 243 0.06 -4.44 -15.82
C THR A 243 -0.83 -5.17 -16.83
N LEU A 244 -1.19 -6.41 -16.49
CA LEU A 244 -2.06 -7.26 -17.30
C LEU A 244 -3.18 -7.79 -16.39
N THR A 245 -4.42 -7.44 -16.69
CA THR A 245 -5.58 -7.80 -15.85
C THR A 245 -6.52 -8.72 -16.61
N TYR A 246 -6.82 -9.89 -16.03
CA TYR A 246 -7.84 -10.79 -16.55
C TYR A 246 -9.25 -10.27 -16.28
N VAL A 247 -10.11 -10.29 -17.30
CA VAL A 247 -11.52 -9.90 -17.22
C VAL A 247 -12.38 -11.02 -17.81
N PRO A 248 -13.09 -11.82 -16.99
CA PRO A 248 -13.92 -12.94 -17.44
C PRO A 248 -15.21 -12.47 -18.11
N SER A 249 -15.91 -13.37 -18.84
CA SER A 249 -17.24 -13.12 -19.42
C SER A 249 -17.34 -11.92 -20.38
N VAL A 250 -16.20 -11.43 -20.86
CA VAL A 250 -16.01 -10.40 -21.89
C VAL A 250 -15.35 -11.05 -23.13
N GLY A 251 -15.43 -10.41 -24.30
CA GLY A 251 -14.93 -10.94 -25.57
C GLY A 251 -15.93 -11.88 -26.28
N PRO A 252 -15.77 -12.18 -27.59
CA PRO A 252 -16.82 -12.78 -28.41
C PRO A 252 -17.31 -14.17 -27.97
N SER A 253 -16.48 -14.95 -27.28
CA SER A 253 -16.86 -16.28 -26.76
C SER A 253 -17.16 -16.31 -25.26
N GLY A 254 -17.15 -15.16 -24.56
CA GLY A 254 -17.31 -15.10 -23.11
C GLY A 254 -16.20 -15.77 -22.28
N LYS A 255 -15.10 -16.21 -22.90
CA LYS A 255 -13.91 -16.76 -22.19
C LYS A 255 -13.14 -15.71 -21.40
N GLY A 256 -13.46 -14.43 -21.59
CA GLY A 256 -12.72 -13.31 -21.01
C GLY A 256 -11.55 -12.86 -21.88
N VAL A 257 -10.94 -11.77 -21.43
CA VAL A 257 -9.84 -11.08 -22.10
C VAL A 257 -8.75 -10.71 -21.10
N LEU A 258 -7.55 -10.39 -21.60
CA LEU A 258 -6.49 -9.76 -20.82
C LEU A 258 -6.35 -8.31 -21.25
N VAL A 259 -6.43 -7.37 -20.31
CA VAL A 259 -6.32 -5.92 -20.57
C VAL A 259 -4.94 -5.43 -20.12
N ALA A 260 -4.15 -4.88 -21.05
CA ALA A 260 -2.81 -4.36 -20.77
C ALA A 260 -2.84 -2.85 -20.50
N ILE A 261 -2.50 -2.43 -19.27
CA ILE A 261 -2.63 -1.05 -18.78
C ILE A 261 -1.24 -0.42 -18.58
N GLY A 262 -1.09 0.83 -19.04
CA GLY A 262 0.16 1.59 -18.94
C GLY A 262 1.38 0.90 -19.53
N GLY A 263 2.56 1.34 -19.07
CA GLY A 263 3.89 0.89 -19.49
C GLY A 263 4.72 1.96 -20.20
N GLY A 264 6.01 1.67 -20.35
CA GLY A 264 7.00 2.47 -21.09
C GLY A 264 7.45 1.77 -22.37
N GLN A 265 7.96 2.53 -23.34
CA GLN A 265 8.42 2.02 -24.64
C GLN A 265 9.95 2.15 -24.83
N ASN A 266 10.48 1.50 -25.87
CA ASN A 266 11.92 1.45 -26.13
C ASN A 266 12.53 2.85 -26.41
N PHE A 267 13.50 3.25 -25.59
CA PHE A 267 14.22 4.52 -25.66
C PHE A 267 15.24 4.62 -26.81
N GLN A 268 15.54 3.53 -27.52
CA GLN A 268 16.60 3.48 -28.54
C GLN A 268 16.17 3.96 -29.93
N SER A 269 14.88 4.25 -30.16
CA SER A 269 14.39 4.70 -31.47
C SER A 269 14.50 6.22 -31.65
N LEU A 270 15.61 6.69 -32.23
CA LEU A 270 15.81 8.09 -32.65
C LEU A 270 14.78 8.58 -33.70
N ALA A 271 13.94 7.69 -34.23
CA ALA A 271 12.87 8.03 -35.17
C ALA A 271 11.53 8.37 -34.49
N GLN A 272 11.35 8.06 -33.20
CA GLN A 272 10.09 8.26 -32.47
C GLN A 272 10.18 9.46 -31.50
N ASN A 273 10.22 10.66 -32.08
CA ASN A 273 10.36 11.94 -31.35
C ASN A 273 9.11 12.40 -30.57
N SER A 274 8.17 11.49 -30.25
CA SER A 274 6.97 11.81 -29.49
C SER A 274 6.40 10.58 -28.75
N ASN A 275 6.19 10.73 -27.45
CA ASN A 275 5.51 9.79 -26.53
C ASN A 275 6.21 8.44 -26.27
N ARG A 276 7.20 8.42 -25.35
CA ARG A 276 7.94 7.21 -24.89
C ARG A 276 7.14 6.33 -23.90
N SER A 277 5.83 6.45 -23.90
CA SER A 277 4.96 5.97 -22.81
C SER A 277 3.58 5.61 -23.33
N ILE A 278 3.03 4.50 -22.85
CA ILE A 278 1.73 3.99 -23.29
C ILE A 278 0.63 4.95 -22.84
N ASP A 279 -0.09 5.51 -23.82
CA ASP A 279 -1.31 6.28 -23.57
C ASP A 279 -2.47 5.34 -23.22
N ASN A 280 -3.17 5.65 -22.12
CA ASN A 280 -4.31 4.88 -21.63
C ASN A 280 -5.61 5.21 -22.39
N SER A 281 -5.59 6.15 -23.34
CA SER A 281 -6.71 6.46 -24.24
C SER A 281 -7.09 5.30 -25.18
N ALA A 282 -6.15 4.39 -25.48
CA ALA A 282 -6.40 3.18 -26.28
C ALA A 282 -5.59 1.99 -25.74
N LEU A 283 -6.27 1.10 -25.01
CA LEU A 283 -5.67 -0.06 -24.33
C LEU A 283 -5.61 -1.28 -25.26
N ASP A 284 -4.57 -2.09 -25.11
CA ASP A 284 -4.40 -3.34 -25.85
C ASP A 284 -5.13 -4.45 -25.08
N VAL A 285 -6.06 -5.12 -25.76
CA VAL A 285 -6.92 -6.15 -25.18
C VAL A 285 -6.73 -7.45 -25.95
N PHE A 286 -6.29 -8.51 -25.27
CA PHE A 286 -6.11 -9.84 -25.83
C PHE A 286 -7.33 -10.72 -25.60
N ASP A 287 -7.93 -11.24 -26.67
CA ASP A 287 -9.03 -12.19 -26.55
C ASP A 287 -8.52 -13.63 -26.34
N LEU A 288 -8.96 -14.25 -25.24
CA LEU A 288 -8.51 -15.60 -24.86
C LEU A 288 -9.05 -16.72 -25.76
N SER A 289 -10.07 -16.43 -26.59
CA SER A 289 -10.73 -17.40 -27.45
C SER A 289 -10.15 -17.44 -28.86
N THR A 290 -9.87 -16.28 -29.46
CA THR A 290 -9.28 -16.14 -30.80
C THR A 290 -7.75 -16.07 -30.77
N LYS A 291 -7.16 -15.75 -29.61
CA LYS A 291 -5.73 -15.47 -29.42
C LYS A 291 -5.23 -14.26 -30.25
N THR A 292 -6.09 -13.26 -30.42
CA THR A 292 -5.81 -12.02 -31.16
C THR A 292 -5.91 -10.78 -30.27
N TRP A 293 -5.20 -9.72 -30.64
CA TRP A 293 -5.30 -8.42 -29.97
C TRP A 293 -6.29 -7.48 -30.68
N VAL A 294 -6.84 -6.54 -29.90
CA VAL A 294 -7.55 -5.35 -30.39
C VAL A 294 -7.10 -4.13 -29.57
N LYS A 295 -7.15 -2.94 -30.18
CA LYS A 295 -6.97 -1.66 -29.50
C LYS A 295 -8.34 -1.11 -29.11
N GLN A 296 -8.65 -1.11 -27.82
CA GLN A 296 -9.90 -0.63 -27.26
C GLN A 296 -9.76 0.84 -26.85
N ALA A 297 -10.48 1.75 -27.50
CA ALA A 297 -10.56 3.14 -27.06
C ALA A 297 -11.21 3.24 -25.67
N THR A 298 -10.73 4.15 -24.83
CA THR A 298 -11.27 4.42 -23.49
C THR A 298 -11.81 5.85 -23.40
N GLN A 299 -12.55 6.14 -22.33
CA GLN A 299 -13.19 7.44 -22.13
C GLN A 299 -13.22 7.83 -20.64
N GLY A 300 -13.61 9.06 -20.32
CA GLY A 300 -13.67 9.56 -18.95
C GLY A 300 -12.34 10.17 -18.48
N ASN A 301 -12.00 9.99 -17.21
CA ASN A 301 -10.78 10.55 -16.62
C ASN A 301 -9.55 9.67 -16.93
N ILE A 302 -9.11 9.66 -18.19
CA ILE A 302 -7.99 8.84 -18.66
C ILE A 302 -6.73 9.14 -17.81
N PRO A 303 -6.11 8.12 -17.18
CA PRO A 303 -4.92 8.32 -16.35
C PRO A 303 -3.70 8.66 -17.19
N SER A 304 -2.86 9.57 -16.67
CA SER A 304 -1.59 9.94 -17.31
C SER A 304 -0.68 8.70 -17.53
N PRO A 305 0.14 8.69 -18.60
CA PRO A 305 1.03 7.58 -18.90
C PRO A 305 1.99 7.26 -17.74
N ARG A 306 2.00 5.99 -17.33
CA ARG A 306 2.65 5.56 -16.08
C ARG A 306 3.25 4.16 -16.16
N ILE A 307 4.31 3.97 -15.39
CA ILE A 307 5.06 2.72 -15.23
C ILE A 307 5.04 2.27 -13.76
N ASN A 308 5.27 0.99 -13.51
CA ASN A 308 5.50 0.43 -12.17
C ASN A 308 4.34 0.72 -11.18
N HIS A 309 3.11 0.78 -11.70
CA HIS A 309 1.86 0.92 -10.97
C HIS A 309 1.27 -0.47 -10.69
N CYS A 310 0.36 -0.58 -9.72
CA CYS A 310 -0.37 -1.83 -9.47
C CYS A 310 -1.78 -1.81 -10.08
N THR A 311 -2.36 -2.99 -10.32
CA THR A 311 -3.79 -3.15 -10.66
C THR A 311 -4.43 -4.37 -10.02
N VAL A 312 -5.71 -4.26 -9.65
CA VAL A 312 -6.57 -5.34 -9.13
C VAL A 312 -7.99 -5.22 -9.69
N ARG A 313 -8.75 -6.32 -9.78
CA ARG A 313 -10.08 -6.32 -10.43
C ARG A 313 -11.19 -6.80 -9.49
N GLY A 314 -12.06 -5.88 -9.11
CA GLY A 314 -13.36 -6.20 -8.53
C GLY A 314 -14.36 -6.63 -9.62
N THR A 315 -15.35 -7.45 -9.27
CA THR A 315 -16.48 -7.76 -10.16
C THR A 315 -17.75 -7.95 -9.36
N ALA A 316 -18.84 -7.34 -9.83
CA ALA A 316 -20.14 -7.42 -9.20
C ALA A 316 -21.23 -7.48 -10.29
N LYS A 317 -22.34 -8.16 -10.00
CA LYS A 317 -23.53 -8.10 -10.86
C LYS A 317 -24.27 -6.78 -10.65
N VAL A 318 -24.61 -6.11 -11.75
CA VAL A 318 -25.54 -4.97 -11.74
C VAL A 318 -26.57 -5.19 -12.84
N ASN A 319 -27.86 -5.24 -12.46
CA ASN A 319 -28.97 -5.43 -13.39
C ASN A 319 -28.78 -6.68 -14.27
N GLY A 320 -28.40 -7.80 -13.65
CA GLY A 320 -28.13 -9.10 -14.26
C GLY A 320 -26.76 -9.25 -14.95
N ASN A 321 -26.05 -8.14 -15.21
CA ASN A 321 -24.84 -8.13 -16.02
C ASN A 321 -23.57 -8.05 -15.15
N PRO A 322 -22.47 -8.74 -15.50
CA PRO A 322 -21.20 -8.59 -14.81
C PRO A 322 -20.58 -7.22 -15.13
N ILE A 323 -20.28 -6.43 -14.10
CA ILE A 323 -19.50 -5.20 -14.21
C ILE A 323 -18.16 -5.42 -13.53
N HIS A 324 -17.08 -5.10 -14.24
CA HIS A 324 -15.71 -5.26 -13.76
C HIS A 324 -15.09 -3.89 -13.48
N GLN A 325 -14.43 -3.76 -12.34
CA GLN A 325 -13.82 -2.53 -11.86
C GLN A 325 -12.34 -2.80 -11.61
N ILE A 326 -11.49 -2.37 -12.56
CA ILE A 326 -10.04 -2.48 -12.45
C ILE A 326 -9.52 -1.24 -11.74
N PHE A 327 -9.05 -1.40 -10.52
CA PHE A 327 -8.39 -0.36 -9.74
C PHE A 327 -6.96 -0.22 -10.22
N VAL A 328 -6.50 1.03 -10.32
CA VAL A 328 -5.15 1.40 -10.76
C VAL A 328 -4.61 2.40 -9.75
N TYR A 329 -3.49 2.06 -9.09
CA TYR A 329 -2.93 2.89 -8.03
C TYR A 329 -1.43 3.18 -8.24
N GLY A 330 -1.06 4.44 -8.00
CA GLY A 330 0.32 4.91 -7.93
C GLY A 330 1.11 4.70 -9.24
N GLY A 331 2.34 4.20 -9.08
CA GLY A 331 3.35 4.11 -10.13
C GLY A 331 4.18 5.37 -10.25
N GLN A 332 4.96 5.47 -11.33
CA GLN A 332 5.72 6.67 -11.69
C GLN A 332 5.15 7.28 -12.97
N ILE A 333 4.93 8.59 -12.98
CA ILE A 333 4.39 9.31 -14.15
C ILE A 333 5.53 9.55 -15.14
N VAL A 334 5.40 9.05 -16.37
CA VAL A 334 6.51 9.11 -17.34
C VAL A 334 6.73 10.56 -17.79
N ASN A 335 8.00 10.97 -17.84
CA ASN A 335 8.47 12.35 -18.01
C ASN A 335 8.16 13.31 -16.82
N GLY A 336 7.41 12.87 -15.79
CA GLY A 336 7.22 13.63 -14.55
C GLY A 336 8.27 13.34 -13.47
N SER A 337 8.99 12.22 -13.58
CA SER A 337 9.99 11.70 -12.63
C SER A 337 9.49 11.37 -11.22
N SER A 338 8.33 11.87 -10.80
CA SER A 338 7.68 11.57 -9.53
C SER A 338 6.93 10.24 -9.52
N GLN A 339 6.98 9.55 -8.38
CA GLN A 339 5.98 8.56 -8.00
C GLN A 339 4.63 9.25 -7.79
N SER A 340 3.54 8.50 -7.93
CA SER A 340 2.16 8.97 -7.81
C SER A 340 1.44 8.36 -6.60
N THR A 341 0.45 9.09 -6.10
CA THR A 341 -0.59 8.66 -5.15
C THR A 341 -1.99 8.59 -5.79
N GLU A 342 -2.10 8.81 -7.10
CA GLU A 342 -3.38 8.78 -7.79
C GLU A 342 -4.03 7.40 -7.76
N MET A 343 -5.34 7.39 -7.58
CA MET A 343 -6.21 6.23 -7.66
C MET A 343 -7.21 6.43 -8.82
N TYR A 344 -7.32 5.45 -9.71
CA TYR A 344 -8.29 5.40 -10.79
C TYR A 344 -9.05 4.07 -10.80
N VAL A 345 -10.25 4.05 -11.40
CA VAL A 345 -10.98 2.81 -11.72
C VAL A 345 -11.38 2.81 -13.19
N LEU A 346 -10.98 1.76 -13.92
CA LEU A 346 -11.51 1.44 -15.24
C LEU A 346 -12.73 0.52 -15.09
N THR A 347 -13.88 0.97 -15.58
CA THR A 347 -15.13 0.20 -15.57
C THR A 347 -15.38 -0.45 -16.93
N ILE A 348 -15.49 -1.78 -16.95
CA ILE A 348 -15.71 -2.64 -18.12
C ILE A 348 -17.08 -3.34 -17.94
N PRO A 349 -17.93 -3.47 -18.99
CA PRO A 349 -17.66 -3.35 -20.43
C PRO A 349 -17.53 -1.94 -21.02
N GLY A 350 -17.85 -0.88 -20.28
CA GLY A 350 -17.91 0.50 -20.83
C GLY A 350 -16.57 1.21 -21.06
N PHE A 351 -15.42 0.56 -20.84
CA PHE A 351 -14.05 1.11 -20.86
C PHE A 351 -13.92 2.57 -20.39
N THR A 352 -14.61 2.89 -19.29
CA THR A 352 -14.71 4.24 -18.75
C THR A 352 -13.84 4.38 -17.51
N TRP A 353 -12.88 5.29 -17.58
CA TRP A 353 -12.02 5.70 -16.47
C TRP A 353 -12.73 6.70 -15.55
N THR A 354 -12.67 6.44 -14.25
CA THR A 354 -13.04 7.40 -13.19
C THR A 354 -11.80 7.71 -12.35
N PHE A 355 -11.52 8.99 -12.12
CA PHE A 355 -10.51 9.42 -11.17
C PHE A 355 -11.09 9.45 -9.76
N ILE A 356 -10.40 8.83 -8.81
CA ILE A 356 -10.88 8.66 -7.42
C ILE A 356 -10.23 9.69 -6.48
N GLY A 357 -8.96 10.04 -6.71
CA GLY A 357 -8.22 11.03 -5.93
C GLY A 357 -6.73 10.75 -5.85
N ASP A 358 -5.96 11.78 -5.50
CA ASP A 358 -4.49 11.75 -5.32
C ASP A 358 -4.04 12.03 -3.87
N LYS A 359 -4.93 12.54 -3.01
CA LYS A 359 -4.64 12.93 -1.63
C LYS A 359 -5.78 12.51 -0.68
N LEU A 360 -6.11 11.21 -0.72
CA LEU A 360 -7.15 10.60 0.11
C LEU A 360 -6.71 10.57 1.59
N SER A 361 -7.68 10.56 2.51
CA SER A 361 -7.38 10.52 3.95
C SER A 361 -6.66 9.21 4.33
N SER A 362 -5.63 9.32 5.18
CA SER A 362 -4.73 8.23 5.59
C SER A 362 -4.02 7.49 4.43
N GLN A 363 -3.82 8.15 3.28
CA GLN A 363 -3.15 7.56 2.14
C GLN A 363 -1.63 7.39 2.35
N PRO A 364 -1.04 6.24 1.98
CA PRO A 364 0.42 6.08 1.91
C PRO A 364 1.08 7.05 0.93
N SER A 365 2.33 7.40 1.22
CA SER A 365 3.19 8.19 0.33
C SER A 365 3.35 7.54 -1.05
N ALA A 366 3.63 8.40 -2.02
CA ALA A 366 3.76 8.08 -3.44
C ALA A 366 4.76 6.94 -3.68
N ARG A 367 4.36 5.94 -4.48
CA ARG A 367 5.12 4.69 -4.63
C ARG A 367 5.02 4.04 -6.01
N ALA A 368 6.12 3.43 -6.44
CA ALA A 368 6.25 2.65 -7.66
C ALA A 368 6.86 1.27 -7.36
N GLY A 369 6.57 0.25 -8.16
CA GLY A 369 7.06 -1.12 -7.94
C GLY A 369 6.44 -1.79 -6.69
N HIS A 370 5.21 -1.43 -6.33
CA HIS A 370 4.46 -2.04 -5.24
C HIS A 370 3.50 -3.11 -5.79
N SER A 371 3.13 -4.10 -4.98
CA SER A 371 2.04 -5.01 -5.34
C SER A 371 0.71 -4.47 -4.82
N CYS A 372 -0.38 -4.89 -5.48
CA CYS A 372 -1.73 -4.74 -4.96
C CYS A 372 -2.48 -6.06 -5.10
N ASP A 373 -3.14 -6.45 -4.03
CA ASP A 373 -3.71 -7.76 -3.85
C ASP A 373 -5.09 -7.60 -3.20
N LEU A 374 -6.14 -7.70 -4.02
CA LEU A 374 -7.53 -7.54 -3.60
C LEU A 374 -8.12 -8.87 -3.14
N ILE A 375 -8.67 -8.85 -1.93
CA ILE A 375 -9.54 -9.89 -1.39
C ILE A 375 -10.79 -9.22 -0.81
N GLY A 376 -11.96 -9.78 -1.08
CA GLY A 376 -13.21 -9.13 -0.67
C GLY A 376 -13.33 -7.73 -1.27
N SER A 377 -13.72 -6.75 -0.45
CA SER A 377 -13.70 -5.32 -0.78
C SER A 377 -12.45 -4.57 -0.28
N GLN A 378 -11.34 -5.26 0.01
CA GLN A 378 -10.13 -4.63 0.54
C GLN A 378 -8.91 -4.92 -0.35
N MET A 379 -8.42 -3.88 -1.02
CA MET A 379 -7.15 -3.93 -1.73
C MET A 379 -6.02 -3.75 -0.70
N ILE A 380 -5.19 -4.77 -0.56
CA ILE A 380 -3.95 -4.71 0.22
C ILE A 380 -2.86 -4.19 -0.71
N VAL A 381 -2.11 -3.20 -0.27
CA VAL A 381 -0.99 -2.59 -1.01
C VAL A 381 0.29 -2.86 -0.24
N ILE A 382 1.28 -3.48 -0.88
CA ILE A 382 2.51 -3.89 -0.21
C ILE A 382 3.74 -3.30 -0.89
N GLY A 383 4.63 -2.74 -0.07
CA GLY A 383 5.94 -2.24 -0.48
C GLY A 383 5.87 -1.14 -1.54
N GLY A 384 6.84 -1.16 -2.45
CA GLY A 384 7.12 -0.11 -3.42
C GLY A 384 8.28 0.78 -2.99
N TYR A 385 9.00 1.29 -3.98
CA TYR A 385 9.99 2.32 -3.78
C TYR A 385 9.29 3.66 -3.55
N VAL A 386 9.68 4.32 -2.46
CA VAL A 386 9.15 5.63 -2.04
C VAL A 386 10.26 6.67 -2.16
N ALA A 387 9.89 7.89 -2.55
CA ALA A 387 10.81 9.01 -2.73
C ALA A 387 11.61 9.37 -1.45
N SER A 388 12.68 10.14 -1.65
CA SER A 388 13.74 10.40 -0.66
C SER A 388 13.30 11.06 0.66
N ASP A 389 12.09 11.60 0.71
CA ASP A 389 11.43 12.13 1.91
C ASP A 389 11.05 11.04 2.94
N LEU A 390 11.03 9.76 2.56
CA LEU A 390 10.93 8.63 3.48
C LEU A 390 12.15 7.70 3.39
N LEU A 391 13.07 7.86 4.35
CA LEU A 391 14.27 7.03 4.49
C LEU A 391 13.95 5.52 4.55
N CYS A 392 12.83 5.16 5.20
CA CYS A 392 12.22 3.83 5.25
C CYS A 392 10.68 3.92 5.24
N ASP A 393 10.02 2.92 4.66
CA ASP A 393 8.59 2.63 4.85
C ASP A 393 8.40 1.62 5.98
N SER A 394 8.27 2.14 7.21
CA SER A 394 8.10 1.34 8.43
C SER A 394 6.76 0.62 8.54
N GLN A 395 5.78 0.91 7.69
CA GLN A 395 4.49 0.22 7.68
C GLN A 395 4.48 -0.88 6.61
N SER A 396 4.90 -0.57 5.38
CA SER A 396 5.03 -1.46 4.22
C SER A 396 3.77 -2.23 3.77
N VAL A 397 2.67 -2.22 4.55
CA VAL A 397 1.39 -2.86 4.25
C VAL A 397 0.25 -1.88 4.54
N TYR A 398 -0.50 -1.53 3.49
CA TYR A 398 -1.62 -0.59 3.54
C TYR A 398 -2.89 -1.23 3.02
N ILE A 399 -4.04 -0.68 3.41
CA ILE A 399 -5.34 -1.28 3.14
C ILE A 399 -6.28 -0.22 2.60
N PHE A 400 -6.84 -0.44 1.42
CA PHE A 400 -7.82 0.44 0.79
C PHE A 400 -9.16 -0.30 0.66
N ASP A 401 -10.22 0.25 1.26
CA ASP A 401 -11.57 -0.24 1.05
C ASP A 401 -12.08 0.25 -0.30
N THR A 402 -12.23 -0.69 -1.23
CA THR A 402 -12.65 -0.41 -2.60
C THR A 402 -14.08 0.09 -2.68
N THR A 403 -14.93 -0.16 -1.67
CA THR A 403 -16.34 0.25 -1.69
C THR A 403 -16.51 1.73 -1.36
N SER A 404 -15.83 2.18 -0.29
CA SER A 404 -15.95 3.55 0.23
C SER A 404 -14.81 4.48 -0.21
N PHE A 405 -13.85 3.97 -0.98
CA PHE A 405 -12.65 4.69 -1.44
C PHE A 405 -11.85 5.34 -0.30
N THR A 406 -11.68 4.62 0.82
CA THR A 406 -10.91 5.11 1.98
C THR A 406 -9.87 4.11 2.46
N TRP A 407 -8.71 4.64 2.87
CA TRP A 407 -7.67 3.86 3.52
C TRP A 407 -8.10 3.47 4.94
N LYS A 408 -7.74 2.25 5.37
CA LYS A 408 -8.13 1.65 6.65
C LYS A 408 -6.90 1.23 7.44
N ASN A 409 -7.01 1.32 8.76
CA ASN A 409 -5.98 0.82 9.69
C ASN A 409 -6.12 -0.67 10.01
N THR A 410 -7.15 -1.35 9.48
CA THR A 410 -7.52 -2.74 9.84
C THR A 410 -8.06 -3.49 8.62
N TYR A 411 -7.56 -4.71 8.44
CA TYR A 411 -8.07 -5.72 7.51
C TYR A 411 -9.17 -6.51 8.22
N THR A 412 -10.29 -6.71 7.55
CA THR A 412 -11.47 -7.40 8.04
C THR A 412 -11.75 -8.58 7.13
N HIS A 413 -11.41 -9.79 7.60
CA HIS A 413 -11.69 -11.01 6.86
C HIS A 413 -13.21 -11.17 6.59
N GLY A 414 -13.55 -11.70 5.41
CA GLY A 414 -14.93 -12.08 5.07
C GLY A 414 -15.82 -10.96 4.53
N LEU A 415 -15.30 -9.75 4.29
CA LEU A 415 -16.04 -8.73 3.55
C LEU A 415 -16.21 -9.16 2.07
N PRO A 416 -17.42 -9.23 1.49
CA PRO A 416 -17.59 -9.52 0.06
C PRO A 416 -17.20 -8.32 -0.81
N TYR A 417 -16.79 -8.53 -2.06
CA TYR A 417 -16.62 -7.40 -2.99
C TYR A 417 -17.98 -6.73 -3.27
N LYS A 418 -17.95 -5.42 -3.49
CA LYS A 418 -19.11 -4.60 -3.81
C LYS A 418 -18.76 -3.55 -4.84
N THR A 419 -19.72 -3.21 -5.70
CA THR A 419 -19.68 -1.97 -6.47
C THR A 419 -19.42 -0.79 -5.53
N PRO A 420 -18.46 0.10 -5.83
CA PRO A 420 -18.24 1.31 -5.02
C PRO A 420 -19.42 2.28 -5.14
N ASP A 421 -19.83 2.89 -4.02
CA ASP A 421 -21.09 3.64 -3.92
C ASP A 421 -21.20 4.82 -4.91
N SER A 422 -20.10 5.51 -5.18
CA SER A 422 -20.05 6.61 -6.16
C SER A 422 -20.05 6.12 -7.62
N LEU A 423 -19.58 4.90 -7.90
CA LEU A 423 -19.69 4.29 -9.23
C LEU A 423 -21.09 3.73 -9.48
N ALA A 424 -21.77 3.23 -8.44
CA ALA A 424 -23.12 2.66 -8.52
C ALA A 424 -24.12 3.59 -9.21
N GLN A 425 -24.02 4.90 -8.97
CA GLN A 425 -24.88 5.91 -9.59
C GLN A 425 -24.62 6.06 -11.10
N MET A 426 -23.37 5.92 -11.55
CA MET A 426 -22.99 6.05 -12.96
C MET A 426 -23.28 4.79 -13.78
N ILE A 427 -23.23 3.60 -13.15
CA ILE A 427 -23.48 2.31 -13.82
C ILE A 427 -24.94 1.83 -13.71
N GLY A 428 -25.81 2.59 -13.06
CA GLY A 428 -27.24 2.28 -12.94
C GLY A 428 -27.60 1.25 -11.86
N GLY A 429 -26.78 1.09 -10.82
CA GLY A 429 -27.05 0.25 -9.65
C GLY A 429 -25.78 -0.24 -8.93
N ALA A 430 -25.94 -0.72 -7.68
CA ALA A 430 -24.87 -1.37 -6.94
C ALA A 430 -25.01 -2.89 -6.97
N GLY A 431 -23.88 -3.59 -6.98
CA GLY A 431 -23.78 -5.05 -6.94
C GLY A 431 -22.96 -5.55 -5.77
N VAL A 432 -23.12 -6.84 -5.46
CA VAL A 432 -22.18 -7.65 -4.67
C VAL A 432 -21.49 -8.61 -5.63
N GLY A 433 -20.24 -9.02 -5.34
CA GLY A 433 -19.66 -10.17 -6.01
C GLY A 433 -18.26 -10.60 -5.61
N HIS A 434 -17.54 -11.20 -6.57
CA HIS A 434 -16.18 -11.73 -6.43
C HIS A 434 -15.11 -10.71 -6.85
N SER A 435 -14.05 -10.59 -6.06
CA SER A 435 -12.78 -9.98 -6.48
C SER A 435 -11.81 -11.00 -7.08
N THR A 436 -10.92 -10.54 -7.96
CA THR A 436 -9.62 -11.18 -8.22
C THR A 436 -8.55 -10.34 -7.53
N SER A 437 -7.45 -10.98 -7.11
CA SER A 437 -6.23 -10.28 -6.72
C SER A 437 -5.51 -9.71 -7.95
N GLY A 438 -4.27 -9.23 -7.78
CA GLY A 438 -3.46 -8.72 -8.88
C GLY A 438 -2.90 -9.80 -9.81
N SER A 439 -1.77 -9.48 -10.44
CA SER A 439 -1.09 -10.19 -11.55
C SER A 439 -0.73 -11.67 -11.37
N GLY A 440 -1.03 -12.28 -10.21
CA GLY A 440 -0.61 -13.64 -9.85
C GLY A 440 -1.69 -14.61 -9.35
N SER A 441 -2.92 -14.19 -9.05
CA SER A 441 -3.89 -15.07 -8.34
C SER A 441 -4.94 -15.73 -9.24
N ALA A 442 -5.25 -17.00 -8.96
CA ALA A 442 -6.34 -17.76 -9.57
C ALA A 442 -7.72 -17.47 -8.93
N LEU A 443 -7.78 -16.61 -7.89
CA LEU A 443 -9.03 -16.21 -7.25
C LEU A 443 -9.90 -15.37 -8.18
N GLY A 444 -11.20 -15.69 -8.23
CA GLY A 444 -12.25 -14.80 -8.70
C GLY A 444 -12.90 -15.24 -10.02
N GLY A 445 -14.24 -15.24 -10.01
CA GLY A 445 -15.06 -15.50 -11.20
C GLY A 445 -15.57 -14.22 -11.89
N ASP A 446 -16.55 -14.41 -12.76
CA ASP A 446 -17.38 -13.37 -13.37
C ASP A 446 -18.55 -12.90 -12.49
N GLY A 447 -18.69 -13.50 -11.31
CA GLY A 447 -19.80 -13.28 -10.40
C GLY A 447 -21.12 -13.95 -10.83
N SER A 448 -21.11 -14.87 -11.80
CA SER A 448 -22.28 -15.65 -12.24
C SER A 448 -23.04 -16.32 -11.10
N ARG A 449 -22.37 -16.67 -9.99
CA ARG A 449 -22.96 -17.29 -8.78
C ARG A 449 -23.41 -16.28 -7.70
N ASP A 450 -23.12 -15.00 -7.87
CA ASP A 450 -23.42 -13.98 -6.86
C ASP A 450 -24.89 -13.52 -6.85
N PRO A 451 -25.41 -13.07 -5.70
CA PRO A 451 -26.68 -12.36 -5.63
C PRO A 451 -26.54 -10.95 -6.23
N ASP A 452 -27.33 -10.66 -7.26
CA ASP A 452 -27.57 -9.27 -7.65
C ASP A 452 -28.36 -8.55 -6.55
N VAL A 453 -28.01 -7.28 -6.29
CA VAL A 453 -28.64 -6.43 -5.29
C VAL A 453 -29.01 -5.04 -5.83
N SER A 454 -28.89 -4.80 -7.15
CA SER A 454 -29.16 -3.48 -7.75
C SER A 454 -30.57 -2.97 -7.45
N THR A 455 -31.55 -3.88 -7.42
CA THR A 455 -32.94 -3.63 -7.04
C THR A 455 -33.08 -3.09 -5.61
N ARG A 456 -32.24 -3.54 -4.67
CA ARG A 456 -32.24 -3.06 -3.27
C ARG A 456 -31.56 -1.69 -3.16
N TYR A 457 -30.59 -1.41 -4.03
CA TYR A 457 -29.99 -0.07 -4.12
C TYR A 457 -30.98 0.94 -4.68
N ALA A 458 -31.83 0.53 -5.63
CA ALA A 458 -32.95 1.35 -6.11
C ALA A 458 -33.95 1.67 -4.98
N GLU A 459 -34.32 0.71 -4.12
CA GLU A 459 -35.14 1.00 -2.92
C GLU A 459 -34.45 1.99 -1.95
N GLN A 460 -33.13 1.99 -1.85
CA GLN A 460 -32.39 2.98 -1.05
C GLN A 460 -32.34 4.40 -1.66
N THR A 461 -32.83 4.60 -2.89
CA THR A 461 -33.01 5.96 -3.47
C THR A 461 -34.22 6.72 -2.90
N HIS A 462 -34.94 6.15 -1.92
CA HIS A 462 -35.96 6.86 -1.15
C HIS A 462 -35.40 8.08 -0.41
N SER A 463 -35.50 9.24 -1.08
CA SER A 463 -35.44 10.61 -0.56
C SER A 463 -34.71 10.77 0.79
N SER A 464 -33.41 11.09 0.73
CA SER A 464 -32.59 11.39 1.91
C SER A 464 -33.24 12.47 2.77
N SER A 465 -33.97 12.04 3.80
CA SER A 465 -34.81 12.90 4.63
C SER A 465 -33.98 13.62 5.68
N VAL A 466 -33.03 14.44 5.21
CA VAL A 466 -32.13 15.27 6.04
C VAL A 466 -32.92 16.12 7.04
N GLY A 467 -34.14 16.55 6.68
CA GLY A 467 -35.04 17.26 7.59
C GLY A 467 -35.56 16.45 8.79
N ALA A 468 -35.62 15.12 8.71
CA ALA A 468 -36.22 14.28 9.76
C ALA A 468 -35.27 14.01 10.94
N ILE A 469 -34.00 13.70 10.66
CA ILE A 469 -33.01 13.41 11.72
C ILE A 469 -32.47 14.71 12.35
N VAL A 470 -32.38 15.80 11.57
CA VAL A 470 -31.97 17.12 12.08
C VAL A 470 -32.99 17.71 13.07
N GLY A 471 -34.30 17.46 12.89
CA GLY A 471 -35.34 17.92 13.81
C GLY A 471 -35.27 17.29 15.22
N GLY A 472 -34.87 16.01 15.32
CA GLY A 472 -34.77 15.29 16.59
C GLY A 472 -33.56 15.68 17.45
N LEU A 473 -32.40 15.90 16.83
CA LEU A 473 -31.15 16.14 17.56
C LEU A 473 -30.98 17.61 18.00
N LEU A 474 -31.46 18.57 17.20
CA LEU A 474 -31.37 19.99 17.56
C LEU A 474 -32.24 20.35 18.76
N SER A 475 -33.43 19.76 18.88
CA SER A 475 -34.35 20.02 20.00
C SER A 475 -33.79 19.53 21.34
N ALA A 476 -33.22 18.31 21.38
CA ALA A 476 -32.57 17.77 22.57
C ALA A 476 -31.38 18.62 23.04
N LEU A 477 -30.50 19.04 22.12
CA LEU A 477 -29.34 19.88 22.45
C LEU A 477 -29.74 21.26 23.00
N VAL A 478 -30.76 21.91 22.41
CA VAL A 478 -31.27 23.20 22.90
C VAL A 478 -31.87 23.08 24.30
N VAL A 479 -32.62 22.01 24.59
CA VAL A 479 -33.17 21.77 25.94
C VAL A 479 -32.06 21.52 26.97
N ILE A 480 -31.04 20.71 26.63
CA ILE A 480 -29.89 20.46 27.52
C ILE A 480 -29.12 21.76 27.80
N LEU A 481 -28.87 22.58 26.78
CA LEU A 481 -28.21 23.89 26.95
C LEU A 481 -29.05 24.86 27.79
N LEU A 482 -30.38 24.86 27.64
CA LEU A 482 -31.30 25.63 28.50
C LEU A 482 -31.24 25.18 29.95
N ILE A 483 -31.24 23.87 30.22
CA ILE A 483 -31.13 23.32 31.58
C ILE A 483 -29.78 23.70 32.20
N ILE A 484 -28.67 23.59 31.46
CA ILE A 484 -27.34 24.01 31.91
C ILE A 484 -27.31 25.53 32.18
N PHE A 485 -27.90 26.35 31.30
CA PHE A 485 -27.97 27.80 31.48
C PHE A 485 -28.80 28.20 32.71
N ILE A 486 -29.97 27.58 32.91
CA ILE A 486 -30.81 27.78 34.10
C ILE A 486 -30.06 27.35 35.37
N TRP A 487 -29.39 26.19 35.35
CA TRP A 487 -28.56 25.74 36.46
C TRP A 487 -27.40 26.71 36.76
N MET A 488 -26.71 27.23 35.74
CA MET A 488 -25.68 28.26 35.91
C MET A 488 -26.25 29.57 36.47
N MET A 489 -27.43 30.00 36.04
CA MET A 489 -28.10 31.18 36.61
C MET A 489 -28.53 30.96 38.05
N MET A 490 -29.07 29.79 38.40
CA MET A 490 -29.42 29.42 39.77
C MET A 490 -28.18 29.31 40.66
N LYS A 491 -27.08 28.73 40.15
CA LYS A 491 -25.78 28.67 40.82
C LYS A 491 -25.21 30.07 41.06
N ARG A 492 -25.18 30.95 40.06
CA ARG A 492 -24.79 32.36 40.20
C ARG A 492 -25.68 33.12 41.18
N LYS A 493 -27.01 32.89 41.17
CA LYS A 493 -27.96 33.52 42.10
C LYS A 493 -27.80 33.01 43.54
N LYS A 494 -27.43 31.73 43.73
CA LYS A 494 -27.07 31.16 45.04
C LYS A 494 -25.72 31.67 45.53
N GLN A 495 -24.70 31.74 44.68
CA GLN A 495 -23.40 32.33 45.02
C GLN A 495 -23.54 33.80 45.41
N ARG A 496 -24.27 34.62 44.64
CA ARG A 496 -24.55 36.02 45.00
C ARG A 496 -25.30 36.19 46.32
N ARG A 497 -26.15 35.22 46.72
CA ARG A 497 -26.77 35.22 48.06
C ARG A 497 -25.76 34.92 49.16
N ILE A 498 -24.95 33.88 48.99
CA ILE A 498 -23.88 33.53 49.94
C ILE A 498 -22.82 34.65 50.04
N GLU A 499 -22.52 35.33 48.94
CA GLU A 499 -21.64 36.50 48.88
C GLU A 499 -22.27 37.70 49.59
N ALA A 500 -23.58 37.96 49.41
CA ALA A 500 -24.29 39.02 50.13
C ALA A 500 -24.43 38.72 51.63
N GLU A 501 -24.69 37.48 52.01
CA GLU A 501 -24.72 37.01 53.42
C GLU A 501 -23.34 37.15 54.07
N ARG A 502 -22.26 36.76 53.35
CA ARG A 502 -20.87 36.98 53.80
C ARG A 502 -20.49 38.45 53.87
N ALA A 503 -20.93 39.28 52.92
CA ALA A 503 -20.69 40.73 52.94
C ALA A 503 -21.45 41.42 54.09
N ALA A 504 -22.69 41.00 54.39
CA ALA A 504 -23.44 41.48 55.54
C ALA A 504 -22.80 41.05 56.86
N ALA A 505 -22.34 39.80 56.97
CA ALA A 505 -21.59 39.32 58.13
C ALA A 505 -20.24 40.05 58.29
N ALA A 506 -19.53 40.31 57.20
CA ALA A 506 -18.29 41.10 57.21
C ALA A 506 -18.56 42.55 57.65
N ALA A 507 -19.59 43.21 57.12
CA ALA A 507 -19.98 44.56 57.53
C ALA A 507 -20.39 44.64 59.01
N ALA A 508 -21.14 43.66 59.52
CA ALA A 508 -21.47 43.54 60.93
C ALA A 508 -20.21 43.33 61.79
N SER A 509 -19.26 42.51 61.34
CA SER A 509 -17.98 42.30 62.04
C SER A 509 -17.11 43.56 62.04
N LEU A 510 -17.15 44.37 60.97
CA LEU A 510 -16.44 45.65 60.88
C LEU A 510 -17.05 46.70 61.81
N GLN A 511 -18.39 46.78 61.89
CA GLN A 511 -19.07 47.64 62.86
C GLN A 511 -18.77 47.21 64.31
N ALA A 512 -18.74 45.91 64.59
CA ALA A 512 -18.34 45.38 65.89
C ALA A 512 -16.86 45.69 66.21
N ALA A 513 -15.96 45.60 65.22
CA ALA A 513 -14.55 45.98 65.37
C ALA A 513 -14.38 47.49 65.66
N GLN A 514 -15.07 48.36 64.91
CA GLN A 514 -15.04 49.82 65.12
C GLN A 514 -15.66 50.24 66.47
N ALA A 515 -16.68 49.51 66.95
CA ALA A 515 -17.20 49.70 68.31
C ALA A 515 -16.18 49.27 69.37
N ARG A 516 -15.46 48.16 69.14
CA ARG A 516 -14.41 47.66 70.04
C ARG A 516 -13.17 48.56 70.06
N GLU A 517 -12.78 49.12 68.92
CA GLU A 517 -11.73 50.14 68.79
C GLU A 517 -12.06 51.39 69.62
N LYS A 518 -13.29 51.92 69.50
CA LYS A 518 -13.78 53.02 70.36
C LYS A 518 -13.76 52.67 71.85
N SER A 519 -13.92 51.40 72.24
CA SER A 519 -13.78 50.96 73.64
C SER A 519 -12.31 50.80 74.11
N MET A 520 -11.36 50.55 73.20
CA MET A 520 -9.93 50.49 73.52
C MET A 520 -9.30 51.88 73.66
N ILE A 521 -9.78 52.87 72.90
CA ILE A 521 -9.33 54.27 73.03
C ILE A 521 -9.62 54.82 74.45
N SER A 522 -10.63 54.30 75.16
CA SER A 522 -10.93 54.68 76.55
C SER A 522 -10.07 53.99 77.63
N ASN A 523 -9.28 52.96 77.31
CA ASN A 523 -8.42 52.26 78.29
C ASN A 523 -7.26 51.50 77.59
N PRO A 524 -6.05 52.07 77.49
CA PRO A 524 -4.91 51.40 76.89
C PRO A 524 -4.25 50.38 77.85
N PRO A 525 -4.12 49.10 77.48
CA PRO A 525 -3.32 48.13 78.25
C PRO A 525 -1.81 48.42 78.12
N ARG A 526 -1.06 48.07 79.17
CA ARG A 526 0.35 48.43 79.36
C ARG A 526 1.29 47.53 78.55
N ALA A 527 2.24 48.13 77.82
CA ALA A 527 3.19 47.39 76.99
C ALA A 527 4.34 46.74 77.81
N SER A 528 4.84 45.62 77.30
CA SER A 528 6.08 44.96 77.74
C SER A 528 7.03 44.84 76.55
N GLY A 529 8.28 45.30 76.70
CA GLY A 529 9.27 45.33 75.62
C GLY A 529 10.26 44.18 75.66
N MET A 530 10.73 43.75 74.49
CA MET A 530 11.99 42.99 74.37
C MET A 530 13.19 43.93 74.55
N TYR A 531 14.30 43.36 75.04
CA TYR A 531 15.63 43.96 74.99
C TYR A 531 16.62 42.94 74.41
N LEU A 532 17.69 43.44 73.81
CA LEU A 532 18.84 42.64 73.37
C LEU A 532 19.83 42.50 74.54
N ASP A 533 20.46 41.32 74.67
CA ASP A 533 21.62 41.15 75.54
C ASP A 533 22.93 41.53 74.82
N SER A 534 24.04 41.50 75.57
CA SER A 534 25.35 41.98 75.11
C SER A 534 26.04 41.12 74.05
N GLU A 535 25.47 39.97 73.68
CA GLU A 535 25.94 39.14 72.56
C GLU A 535 24.98 39.18 71.35
N GLY A 536 23.98 40.06 71.38
CA GLY A 536 23.21 40.47 70.21
C GLY A 536 22.06 39.53 69.81
N VAL A 537 21.64 38.62 70.69
CA VAL A 537 20.57 37.65 70.41
C VAL A 537 19.25 38.09 71.04
N ALA A 538 18.25 38.40 70.21
CA ALA A 538 16.90 38.70 70.70
C ALA A 538 16.22 37.42 71.22
N ARG A 539 15.61 37.50 72.43
CA ARG A 539 14.80 36.41 72.99
C ARG A 539 13.49 36.93 73.60
N THR A 540 12.38 36.31 73.23
CA THR A 540 11.09 36.40 73.93
C THR A 540 11.02 35.34 75.04
N SER A 541 10.39 35.66 76.17
CA SER A 541 10.04 34.68 77.19
C SER A 541 8.67 34.04 76.91
N LEU A 542 8.55 32.74 77.27
CA LEU A 542 7.36 31.86 77.09
C LEU A 542 7.07 31.47 75.61
N GLY A 543 6.73 30.22 75.27
CA GLY A 543 6.70 29.00 76.08
C GLY A 543 5.98 27.82 75.38
N SER A 544 6.75 26.83 74.90
CA SER A 544 6.41 25.42 74.59
C SER A 544 4.98 25.01 74.13
N GLU A 545 4.85 24.50 72.90
CA GLU A 545 4.38 23.13 72.60
C GLU A 545 4.62 22.75 71.11
N GLU A 546 4.64 21.45 70.78
CA GLU A 546 4.92 20.89 69.43
C GLU A 546 3.68 20.19 68.82
N ILE A 547 3.68 19.92 67.50
CA ILE A 547 3.50 18.59 66.84
C ILE A 547 3.00 18.70 65.37
N THR A 548 3.79 18.16 64.42
CA THR A 548 3.49 17.82 62.99
C THR A 548 2.96 18.93 62.04
N GLY A 549 3.21 18.93 60.73
CA GLY A 549 4.13 18.11 59.92
C GLY A 549 3.48 17.37 58.75
N HIS A 550 3.59 17.89 57.51
CA HIS A 550 3.78 17.14 56.25
C HIS A 550 4.03 18.09 55.06
N SER A 551 4.43 17.54 53.91
CA SER A 551 4.88 18.24 52.70
C SER A 551 3.82 18.41 51.61
N LEU A 552 4.05 19.33 50.66
CA LEU A 552 4.11 19.02 49.22
C LEU A 552 4.77 20.15 48.41
N SER A 553 5.13 19.89 47.15
CA SER A 553 5.76 20.85 46.22
C SER A 553 5.26 20.66 44.78
N MET A 554 5.27 21.72 43.95
CA MET A 554 5.56 21.75 42.49
C MET A 554 5.20 23.10 41.82
N ALA A 555 5.80 23.36 40.64
CA ALA A 555 5.42 24.37 39.60
C ALA A 555 5.68 25.88 39.96
N LEU A 556 6.01 26.85 39.06
CA LEU A 556 6.34 26.96 37.61
C LEU A 556 6.90 28.42 37.35
N GLU A 557 7.24 29.02 36.17
CA GLU A 557 7.26 28.73 34.71
C GLU A 557 8.20 29.74 33.93
N LYS A 558 8.60 29.41 32.67
CA LYS A 558 8.87 30.27 31.46
C LYS A 558 9.86 31.47 31.40
N HIS A 559 10.59 31.54 30.26
CA HIS A 559 10.70 32.64 29.24
C HIS A 559 12.12 32.68 28.57
N PHE A 560 12.43 33.28 27.39
CA PHE A 560 11.79 33.44 26.05
C PHE A 560 12.84 34.07 25.05
N GLN A 561 12.50 34.34 23.77
CA GLN A 561 13.26 35.13 22.73
C GLN A 561 14.41 34.42 21.95
N LEU A 562 14.88 34.83 20.73
CA LEU A 562 14.35 35.54 19.53
C LEU A 562 15.28 35.32 18.29
N PHE A 563 14.86 35.71 17.07
CA PHE A 563 15.60 35.59 15.77
C PHE A 563 16.39 36.86 15.35
N PRO A 564 17.44 36.70 14.52
CA PRO A 564 17.52 37.23 13.14
C PRO A 564 18.10 36.17 12.14
N ALA A 565 18.27 36.32 10.80
CA ALA A 565 17.74 37.19 9.71
C ALA A 565 18.08 36.51 8.34
N ALA A 566 18.00 37.21 7.18
CA ALA A 566 18.28 36.66 5.83
C ALA A 566 18.90 37.68 4.83
N SER A 567 19.38 37.23 3.66
CA SER A 567 19.82 38.05 2.51
C SER A 567 19.81 37.25 1.18
N ASP A 568 19.63 37.93 0.05
CA ASP A 568 19.42 37.37 -1.29
C ASP A 568 20.70 37.31 -2.17
N ASP A 569 20.71 36.46 -3.23
CA ASP A 569 20.87 36.90 -4.64
C ASP A 569 20.76 35.72 -5.66
N PRO A 570 20.33 35.93 -6.93
CA PRO A 570 20.25 34.89 -7.97
C PRO A 570 20.99 35.19 -9.29
N GLU A 571 21.52 34.18 -9.99
CA GLU A 571 21.66 34.25 -11.46
C GLU A 571 21.70 32.86 -12.15
N HIS A 572 21.74 32.86 -13.48
CA HIS A 572 21.52 31.71 -14.37
C HIS A 572 22.77 30.85 -14.61
N ASP A 573 22.58 29.58 -14.98
CA ASP A 573 23.11 29.08 -16.25
C ASP A 573 22.34 27.87 -16.80
N THR A 574 22.47 27.57 -18.09
CA THR A 574 21.77 26.45 -18.77
C THR A 574 22.64 25.74 -19.81
N GLU A 575 22.97 24.45 -19.62
CA GLU A 575 23.39 23.56 -20.72
C GLU A 575 23.36 22.06 -20.32
N GLY A 576 23.48 21.17 -21.32
CA GLY A 576 23.87 19.76 -21.11
C GLY A 576 22.77 18.73 -20.76
N PHE A 577 21.93 18.34 -21.73
CA PHE A 577 21.05 17.16 -21.60
C PHE A 577 21.71 15.88 -22.18
N GLU A 578 22.16 14.97 -21.31
CA GLU A 578 22.38 13.55 -21.67
C GLU A 578 21.47 12.62 -20.84
N PRO A 579 20.66 11.73 -21.48
CA PRO A 579 19.73 10.86 -20.77
C PRO A 579 20.32 9.49 -20.43
N GLN A 580 21.28 9.42 -19.50
CA GLN A 580 21.71 8.14 -18.90
C GLN A 580 20.75 7.66 -17.80
N PHE A 581 19.61 7.09 -18.20
CA PHE A 581 18.74 6.34 -17.30
C PHE A 581 19.22 4.89 -17.17
N SER A 582 20.15 4.67 -16.25
CA SER A 582 20.36 3.34 -15.63
C SER A 582 19.10 2.93 -14.85
N THR A 583 18.92 1.62 -14.68
CA THR A 583 17.93 0.82 -13.92
C THR A 583 17.56 1.27 -12.50
N ARG A 584 18.02 2.44 -12.03
CA ARG A 584 17.98 2.86 -10.62
C ARG A 584 16.73 3.64 -10.27
N LEU A 585 15.78 2.96 -9.63
CA LEU A 585 14.82 3.56 -8.71
C LEU A 585 15.52 3.97 -7.39
N VAL A 586 16.61 4.76 -7.44
CA VAL A 586 17.46 5.09 -6.27
C VAL A 586 18.05 6.51 -6.42
N PRO A 587 18.26 7.30 -5.34
CA PRO A 587 18.70 8.69 -5.44
C PRO A 587 20.16 8.89 -5.89
N ARG A 588 20.47 10.14 -6.29
CA ARG A 588 21.83 10.58 -6.71
C ARG A 588 22.88 10.38 -5.62
N GLN A 589 24.09 9.98 -6.01
CA GLN A 589 25.33 10.31 -5.32
C GLN A 589 26.19 11.22 -6.22
N HIS A 590 26.94 12.14 -5.60
CA HIS A 590 27.73 13.14 -6.32
C HIS A 590 29.11 12.61 -6.71
N LEU A 591 29.46 12.69 -7.98
CA LEU A 591 30.85 12.62 -8.44
C LEU A 591 31.50 14.00 -8.31
N ARG A 592 32.65 14.08 -7.64
CA ARG A 592 33.55 15.24 -7.77
C ARG A 592 34.23 15.18 -9.13
N VAL A 593 34.03 16.21 -9.95
CA VAL A 593 34.91 16.45 -11.10
C VAL A 593 36.24 17.02 -10.59
N MET A 594 37.35 16.45 -11.04
CA MET A 594 38.66 17.08 -10.93
C MET A 594 38.79 18.08 -12.07
N ASN A 595 39.05 19.36 -11.78
CA ASN A 595 39.43 20.29 -12.83
C ASN A 595 40.87 19.98 -13.30
N PRO A 596 41.14 19.92 -14.61
CA PRO A 596 42.50 19.94 -15.12
C PRO A 596 43.00 21.39 -15.10
N GLU A 597 43.89 21.72 -14.16
CA GLU A 597 44.63 22.99 -14.23
C GLU A 597 45.61 22.95 -15.41
N SER A 598 45.58 23.99 -16.23
CA SER A 598 46.50 24.17 -17.35
C SER A 598 47.75 24.91 -16.90
N ASP A 599 48.92 24.28 -17.02
CA ASP A 599 50.17 25.04 -17.10
C ASP A 599 51.21 24.34 -17.99
N GLY A 600 51.99 25.15 -18.71
CA GLY A 600 53.17 24.72 -19.45
C GLY A 600 54.46 24.87 -18.61
N PRO A 601 55.67 24.85 -19.20
CA PRO A 601 55.95 24.97 -20.65
C PRO A 601 57.05 24.03 -21.22
N SER A 602 57.21 24.11 -22.55
CA SER A 602 58.48 23.93 -23.32
C SER A 602 59.42 22.74 -23.04
N GLY A 603 59.59 21.84 -24.03
CA GLY A 603 60.64 20.80 -23.96
C GLY A 603 60.76 19.86 -25.17
N SER A 604 61.07 20.37 -26.37
CA SER A 604 61.57 19.56 -27.50
C SER A 604 63.08 19.27 -27.32
N PRO A 605 63.67 18.15 -27.80
CA PRO A 605 63.69 17.82 -29.25
C PRO A 605 63.68 16.33 -29.66
N SER A 606 63.62 16.11 -30.98
CA SER A 606 64.12 14.99 -31.82
C SER A 606 64.70 13.71 -31.15
N CYS A 607 64.43 12.50 -31.66
CA CYS A 607 64.28 12.11 -33.08
C CYS A 607 63.14 11.12 -33.35
#